data_AF-A0A1E5NI83-F1
#
_entry.id   AF-A0A1E5NI83-F1
#
_cell.length_a   1.000
_cell.length_b   1.000
_cell.length_c   1.000
_cell.angle_alpha   90.00
_cell.angle_beta   90.00
_cell.angle_gamma   90.00
#
_symmetry.space_group_name_H-M   'P 1'
#
loop_
_entity.id
_entity.type
_entity.pdbx_description
1 polymer ?
#
loop_
_entity_poly.entity_id
_entity_poly.type
_entity_poly.pdbx_seq_one_letter_code
_entity_poly.pdbx_strand_id
1 'polypeptide(L)'
;MPLYDANDASDPFNSKEDWNRIDYKFNGNELYNYFMKISFKVTTVPVYSFFLPNDGREWKKDSSSYYDEYTFDASDDGNTTATPIITNLIKISPMTVYRYGKNPLVSSSGVYNSSERIKRFFFIRLVGIAGVKLDNYLIAIDTYSKYIFAYAKITKYSDILGQLLPTEFKAIEHYHLGYKFYEYDPIGFIDANKNIILYQVYEDDMTANSSKYVPRYTGIGGKAAEQIDKTTTGHSPYAREAAKQ
;
A
#
# COMPACT_ATOMS: atom_id res chain seq x y z
N MET A 1 -21.02 -3.43 3.21
CA MET A 1 -20.32 -2.52 4.15
C MET A 1 -21.36 -1.58 4.73
N PRO A 2 -21.53 -1.53 6.06
CA PRO A 2 -22.47 -0.60 6.69
C PRO A 2 -22.03 0.85 6.45
N LEU A 3 -23.01 1.75 6.43
CA LEU A 3 -22.75 3.19 6.35
C LEU A 3 -21.85 3.64 7.50
N TYR A 4 -21.08 4.69 7.26
CA TYR A 4 -20.27 5.28 8.32
C TYR A 4 -21.17 6.15 9.21
N ASP A 5 -21.04 5.98 10.52
CA ASP A 5 -21.64 6.83 11.54
C ASP A 5 -20.52 7.22 12.51
N ALA A 6 -20.27 8.52 12.67
CA ALA A 6 -19.21 9.03 13.56
C ALA A 6 -19.49 8.76 15.06
N ASN A 7 -20.75 8.46 15.41
CA ASN A 7 -21.16 8.16 16.78
C ASN A 7 -21.16 6.66 17.10
N ASP A 8 -20.95 5.80 16.10
CA ASP A 8 -20.83 4.35 16.31
C ASP A 8 -19.49 4.02 16.96
N ALA A 9 -19.50 3.87 18.29
CA ALA A 9 -18.31 3.53 19.06
C ALA A 9 -17.80 2.11 18.79
N SER A 10 -18.58 1.25 18.12
CA SER A 10 -18.14 -0.08 17.70
C SER A 10 -17.34 -0.06 16.39
N ASP A 11 -17.40 1.04 15.64
CA ASP A 11 -16.60 1.22 14.44
C ASP A 11 -15.16 1.57 14.83
N PRO A 12 -14.16 0.74 14.47
CA PRO A 12 -12.77 1.01 14.83
C PRO A 12 -12.24 2.34 14.26
N PHE A 13 -12.87 2.86 13.20
CA PHE A 13 -12.53 4.19 12.66
C PHE A 13 -12.89 5.35 13.59
N ASN A 14 -13.75 5.13 14.59
CA ASN A 14 -14.12 6.10 15.63
C ASN A 14 -13.41 5.87 16.97
N SER A 15 -12.47 4.91 17.02
CA SER A 15 -11.68 4.58 18.21
C SER A 15 -11.06 5.83 18.86
N LYS A 16 -10.98 5.82 20.19
CA LYS A 16 -10.32 6.88 21.00
C LYS A 16 -8.87 6.57 21.33
N GLU A 17 -8.37 5.43 20.87
CA GLU A 17 -6.96 5.05 20.99
C GLU A 17 -6.05 6.02 20.25
N ASP A 18 -4.82 6.20 20.75
CA ASP A 18 -3.86 7.17 20.21
C ASP A 18 -3.56 6.97 18.73
N TRP A 19 -3.49 5.72 18.27
CA TRP A 19 -3.22 5.39 16.86
C TRP A 19 -4.29 5.94 15.92
N ASN A 20 -5.48 6.24 16.43
CA ASN A 20 -6.61 6.70 15.63
C ASN A 20 -6.69 8.23 15.52
N ARG A 21 -5.56 8.94 15.67
CA ARG A 21 -5.46 10.39 15.48
C ARG A 21 -4.59 10.74 14.29
N ILE A 22 -4.93 11.81 13.58
CA ILE A 22 -4.14 12.30 12.45
C ILE A 22 -2.71 12.68 12.86
N ASP A 23 -2.52 13.12 14.10
CA ASP A 23 -1.25 13.55 14.69
C ASP A 23 -0.49 12.44 15.43
N TYR A 24 -0.97 11.19 15.37
CA TYR A 24 -0.26 10.06 15.96
C TYR A 24 1.14 9.91 15.38
N LYS A 25 2.15 10.05 16.25
CA LYS A 25 3.61 10.16 15.96
C LYS A 25 4.04 11.37 15.14
N PHE A 26 3.27 11.72 14.11
CA PHE A 26 3.42 12.92 13.29
C PHE A 26 2.12 13.23 12.57
N ASN A 27 1.98 14.45 12.03
CA ASN A 27 0.80 14.85 11.28
C ASN A 27 0.73 14.10 9.94
N GLY A 28 -0.27 13.24 9.78
CA GLY A 28 -0.48 12.44 8.58
C GLY A 28 -0.67 13.24 7.30
N ASN A 29 -1.13 14.50 7.40
CA ASN A 29 -1.27 15.36 6.23
C ASN A 29 0.08 15.68 5.56
N GLU A 30 1.19 15.59 6.31
CA GLU A 30 2.54 15.79 5.76
C GLU A 30 2.87 14.76 4.67
N LEU A 31 2.31 13.54 4.74
CA LEU A 31 2.57 12.47 3.78
C LEU A 31 2.15 12.83 2.35
N TYR A 32 1.17 13.72 2.18
CA TYR A 32 0.73 14.17 0.86
C TYR A 32 1.78 15.01 0.12
N ASN A 33 2.80 15.51 0.81
CA ASN A 33 3.90 16.25 0.22
C ASN A 33 5.06 15.34 -0.24
N TYR A 34 5.09 14.10 0.25
CA TYR A 34 6.14 13.16 -0.09
C TYR A 34 5.90 12.48 -1.44
N PHE A 35 7.00 12.24 -2.13
CA PHE A 35 7.11 11.47 -3.36
C PHE A 35 7.74 10.12 -3.03
N MET A 36 7.60 9.14 -3.93
CA MET A 36 8.02 7.77 -3.66
C MET A 36 9.02 7.26 -4.67
N LYS A 37 10.10 6.66 -4.18
CA LYS A 37 10.94 5.76 -4.97
C LYS A 37 10.49 4.34 -4.73
N ILE A 38 10.37 3.57 -5.80
CA ILE A 38 9.91 2.19 -5.80
C ILE A 38 10.86 1.40 -6.68
N SER A 39 11.55 0.43 -6.07
CA SER A 39 12.47 -0.47 -6.77
C SER A 39 12.18 -1.92 -6.42
N PHE A 40 12.70 -2.86 -7.20
CA PHE A 40 12.54 -4.29 -6.96
C PHE A 40 13.92 -4.93 -6.80
N LYS A 41 14.12 -5.66 -5.71
CA LYS A 41 15.33 -6.49 -5.53
C LYS A 41 15.18 -7.76 -6.37
N VAL A 42 16.12 -8.71 -6.27
CA VAL A 42 15.99 -10.07 -6.83
C VAL A 42 14.83 -10.87 -6.18
N THR A 43 14.11 -10.23 -5.25
CA THR A 43 12.86 -10.70 -4.66
C THR A 43 11.68 -9.96 -5.27
N THR A 44 10.48 -10.52 -5.21
CA THR A 44 9.24 -9.83 -5.60
C THR A 44 8.78 -8.78 -4.58
N VAL A 45 9.45 -8.68 -3.43
CA VAL A 45 9.25 -7.64 -2.41
C VAL A 45 9.69 -6.29 -2.97
N PRO A 46 8.79 -5.30 -3.10
CA PRO A 46 9.16 -3.96 -3.50
C PRO A 46 9.89 -3.23 -2.38
N VAL A 47 10.80 -2.34 -2.74
CA VAL A 47 11.52 -1.45 -1.84
C VAL A 47 10.96 -0.05 -2.01
N TYR A 48 10.45 0.52 -0.91
CA TYR A 48 9.88 1.85 -0.89
C TYR A 48 10.77 2.82 -0.13
N SER A 49 10.83 4.06 -0.61
CA SER A 49 11.31 5.17 0.22
C SER A 49 10.57 6.45 -0.14
N PHE A 50 10.33 7.26 0.88
CA PHE A 50 9.82 8.60 0.70
C PHE A 50 10.94 9.59 0.43
N PHE A 51 10.66 10.63 -0.34
CA PHE A 51 11.52 11.80 -0.47
C PHE A 51 10.69 13.07 -0.68
N LEU A 52 11.26 14.22 -0.32
CA LEU A 52 10.76 15.52 -0.72
C LEU A 52 11.57 15.97 -1.93
N PRO A 53 10.94 16.37 -3.04
CA PRO A 53 11.66 16.87 -4.20
C PRO A 53 12.33 18.22 -3.87
N ASN A 54 13.48 18.47 -4.48
CA ASN A 54 14.22 19.73 -4.37
C ASN A 54 14.24 20.51 -5.69
N ASP A 55 13.49 20.05 -6.70
CA ASP A 55 13.43 20.60 -8.05
C ASP A 55 12.08 21.29 -8.37
N GLY A 56 11.25 21.48 -7.35
CA GLY A 56 9.95 22.16 -7.47
C GLY A 56 8.87 21.34 -8.16
N ARG A 57 9.08 20.04 -8.43
CA ARG A 57 8.01 19.19 -8.98
C ARG A 57 6.87 19.03 -7.98
N GLU A 58 5.65 18.96 -8.52
CA GLU A 58 4.43 18.77 -7.75
C GLU A 58 3.66 17.55 -8.26
N TRP A 59 2.81 17.00 -7.38
CA TRP A 59 1.83 16.00 -7.75
C TRP A 59 0.82 16.59 -8.75
N LYS A 60 0.79 16.07 -9.97
CA LYS A 60 -0.13 16.52 -11.03
C LYS A 60 -1.49 15.85 -10.85
N LYS A 61 -2.50 16.65 -10.51
CA LYS A 61 -3.89 16.17 -10.40
C LYS A 61 -4.51 15.89 -11.77
N ASP A 62 -5.10 14.72 -11.95
CA ASP A 62 -6.04 14.48 -13.05
C ASP A 62 -7.45 14.90 -12.63
N SER A 63 -7.88 16.06 -13.13
CA SER A 63 -9.21 16.62 -12.82
C SER A 63 -10.36 15.81 -13.43
N SER A 64 -10.08 14.94 -14.40
CA SER A 64 -11.08 14.07 -15.00
C SER A 64 -11.27 12.75 -14.24
N SER A 65 -10.36 12.44 -13.32
CA SER A 65 -10.36 11.18 -12.58
C SER A 65 -11.42 11.16 -11.48
N TYR A 66 -12.25 10.11 -11.49
CA TYR A 66 -13.20 9.83 -10.41
C TYR A 66 -12.56 9.26 -9.14
N TYR A 67 -11.25 8.99 -9.17
CA TYR A 67 -10.48 8.36 -8.08
C TYR A 67 -9.65 9.35 -7.24
N ASP A 68 -9.75 10.66 -7.54
CA ASP A 68 -8.85 11.68 -6.99
C ASP A 68 -7.38 11.30 -7.26
N GLU A 69 -7.07 11.12 -8.55
CA GLU A 69 -5.76 10.68 -9.04
C GLU A 69 -4.77 11.85 -9.12
N TYR A 70 -3.57 11.60 -8.61
CA TYR A 70 -2.40 12.44 -8.75
C TYR A 70 -1.24 11.62 -9.29
N THR A 71 -0.39 12.23 -10.10
CA THR A 71 0.77 11.56 -10.70
C THR A 71 2.03 12.40 -10.62
N PHE A 72 3.18 11.74 -10.71
CA PHE A 72 4.42 12.39 -11.10
C PHE A 72 5.29 11.45 -11.94
N ASP A 73 6.17 12.03 -12.74
CA ASP A 73 7.18 11.29 -13.50
C ASP A 73 8.35 10.94 -12.57
N ALA A 74 8.55 9.64 -12.36
CA ALA A 74 9.57 9.08 -11.50
C ALA A 74 10.74 8.46 -12.29
N SER A 75 10.81 8.71 -13.60
CA SER A 75 11.79 8.09 -14.50
C SER A 75 13.23 8.36 -14.07
N ASP A 76 13.50 9.53 -13.48
CA ASP A 76 14.86 9.96 -13.12
C ASP A 76 15.17 9.89 -11.61
N ASP A 77 14.31 9.26 -10.81
CA ASP A 77 14.47 9.19 -9.35
C ASP A 77 15.31 8.00 -8.86
N GLY A 78 15.93 7.26 -9.80
CA GLY A 78 16.82 6.13 -9.49
C GLY A 78 16.08 4.80 -9.25
N ASN A 79 14.88 4.65 -9.80
CA ASN A 79 14.08 3.44 -9.67
C ASN A 79 14.64 2.30 -10.54
N THR A 80 14.84 1.13 -9.95
CA THR A 80 15.50 0.00 -10.61
C THR A 80 14.89 -1.35 -10.25
N THR A 81 15.17 -2.35 -11.08
CA THR A 81 14.98 -3.77 -10.76
C THR A 81 16.31 -4.51 -10.90
N ALA A 82 16.58 -5.43 -9.97
CA ALA A 82 17.69 -6.37 -10.09
C ALA A 82 17.24 -7.67 -10.78
N THR A 83 18.18 -8.43 -11.35
CA THR A 83 17.94 -9.79 -11.83
C THR A 83 19.03 -10.72 -11.32
N PRO A 84 18.79 -12.05 -11.24
CA PRO A 84 19.81 -13.00 -10.83
C PRO A 84 20.88 -13.26 -11.89
N ILE A 85 20.62 -12.91 -13.16
CA ILE A 85 21.50 -13.25 -14.30
C ILE A 85 22.52 -12.15 -14.59
N ILE A 86 22.13 -10.88 -14.50
CA ILE A 86 23.03 -9.75 -14.78
C ILE A 86 23.32 -8.98 -13.50
N THR A 87 24.57 -8.55 -13.34
CA THR A 87 25.02 -7.80 -12.16
C THR A 87 24.58 -6.34 -12.16
N ASN A 88 24.26 -5.78 -13.32
CA ASN A 88 23.80 -4.41 -13.46
C ASN A 88 22.29 -4.31 -13.20
N LEU A 89 21.90 -3.30 -12.42
CA LEU A 89 20.51 -2.96 -12.20
C LEU A 89 19.85 -2.45 -13.50
N ILE A 90 18.63 -2.91 -13.77
CA ILE A 90 17.81 -2.44 -14.89
C ILE A 90 17.03 -1.21 -14.42
N LYS A 91 17.17 -0.08 -15.12
CA LYS A 91 16.39 1.14 -14.87
C LYS A 91 14.91 0.87 -15.18
N ILE A 92 14.00 1.32 -14.30
CA ILE A 92 12.57 1.37 -14.60
C ILE A 92 12.28 2.72 -15.26
N SER A 93 12.15 2.75 -16.58
CA SER A 93 12.00 3.99 -17.35
C SER A 93 11.33 3.76 -18.71
N PRO A 94 10.34 4.59 -19.12
CA PRO A 94 9.69 5.62 -18.31
C PRO A 94 8.98 5.02 -17.09
N MET A 95 8.76 5.83 -16.07
CA MET A 95 8.07 5.43 -14.85
C MET A 95 7.18 6.56 -14.33
N THR A 96 5.92 6.24 -14.07
CA THR A 96 4.95 7.14 -13.44
C THR A 96 4.48 6.51 -12.14
N VAL A 97 4.48 7.31 -11.08
CA VAL A 97 3.87 6.92 -9.80
C VAL A 97 2.56 7.66 -9.64
N TYR A 98 1.56 6.91 -9.20
CA TYR A 98 0.19 7.37 -8.99
C TYR A 98 -0.13 7.34 -7.50
N ARG A 99 -0.83 8.37 -7.05
CA ARG A 99 -1.48 8.44 -5.74
C ARG A 99 -2.97 8.66 -5.95
N TYR A 100 -3.79 7.83 -5.32
CA TYR A 100 -5.25 7.93 -5.38
C TYR A 100 -5.84 8.22 -4.00
N GLY A 101 -6.89 9.03 -3.95
CA GLY A 101 -7.74 9.20 -2.75
C GLY A 101 -8.81 8.12 -2.58
N LYS A 102 -8.95 7.22 -3.56
CA LYS A 102 -9.88 6.08 -3.56
C LYS A 102 -9.18 4.82 -4.05
N ASN A 103 -9.68 3.63 -3.70
CA ASN A 103 -9.10 2.38 -4.18
C ASN A 103 -9.35 2.27 -5.70
N PRO A 104 -8.30 2.27 -6.55
CA PRO A 104 -8.45 2.28 -8.00
C PRO A 104 -8.83 0.90 -8.59
N LEU A 105 -8.85 -0.16 -7.78
CA LEU A 105 -9.18 -1.52 -8.22
C LEU A 105 -10.66 -1.88 -8.06
N VAL A 106 -11.48 -0.96 -7.55
CA VAL A 106 -12.92 -1.14 -7.36
C VAL A 106 -13.67 0.10 -7.86
N SER A 107 -14.99 -0.01 -8.08
CA SER A 107 -15.80 1.08 -8.62
C SER A 107 -15.63 2.40 -7.85
N SER A 108 -15.37 3.51 -8.57
CA SER A 108 -15.17 4.86 -8.02
C SER A 108 -16.39 5.47 -7.31
N SER A 109 -17.60 5.01 -7.67
CA SER A 109 -18.89 5.52 -7.17
C SER A 109 -19.61 4.55 -6.21
N GLY A 110 -19.04 3.37 -5.97
CA GLY A 110 -19.62 2.39 -5.04
C GLY A 110 -19.57 2.85 -3.59
N VAL A 111 -20.48 2.33 -2.75
CA VAL A 111 -20.57 2.62 -1.29
C VAL A 111 -19.22 2.53 -0.59
N TYR A 112 -18.38 1.59 -1.01
CA TYR A 112 -17.03 1.42 -0.51
C TYR A 112 -16.16 2.67 -0.72
N ASN A 113 -15.97 3.11 -1.97
CA ASN A 113 -15.12 4.25 -2.33
C ASN A 113 -15.74 5.61 -1.95
N SER A 114 -17.03 5.62 -1.63
CA SER A 114 -17.74 6.80 -1.10
C SER A 114 -17.72 6.88 0.43
N SER A 115 -17.13 5.90 1.14
CA SER A 115 -17.10 5.89 2.60
C SER A 115 -16.07 6.87 3.18
N GLU A 116 -16.44 7.56 4.27
CA GLU A 116 -15.51 8.37 5.06
C GLU A 116 -14.28 7.58 5.55
N ARG A 117 -14.44 6.26 5.76
CA ARG A 117 -13.33 5.37 6.16
C ARG A 117 -12.21 5.35 5.12
N ILE A 118 -12.55 5.42 3.82
CA ILE A 118 -11.57 5.39 2.73
C ILE A 118 -10.78 6.68 2.63
N LYS A 119 -11.34 7.84 3.02
CA LYS A 119 -10.67 9.14 2.92
C LYS A 119 -9.38 9.26 3.74
N ARG A 120 -9.18 8.37 4.71
CA ARG A 120 -7.95 8.32 5.51
C ARG A 120 -6.78 7.71 4.77
N PHE A 121 -7.05 6.95 3.71
CA PHE A 121 -6.04 6.23 2.96
C PHE A 121 -5.70 6.97 1.69
N PHE A 122 -4.45 6.86 1.27
CA PHE A 122 -4.10 7.02 -0.14
C PHE A 122 -3.47 5.74 -0.68
N PHE A 123 -3.71 5.49 -1.96
CA PHE A 123 -3.31 4.26 -2.64
C PHE A 123 -2.22 4.57 -3.64
N ILE A 124 -1.18 3.73 -3.67
CA ILE A 124 -0.02 3.90 -4.52
C ILE A 124 -0.02 2.84 -5.60
N ARG A 125 0.24 3.29 -6.84
CA ARG A 125 0.43 2.45 -8.02
C ARG A 125 1.63 2.95 -8.80
N LEU A 126 2.31 2.03 -9.47
CA LEU A 126 3.42 2.30 -10.38
C LEU A 126 3.06 1.80 -11.77
N VAL A 127 3.31 2.61 -12.78
CA VAL A 127 3.35 2.17 -14.18
C VAL A 127 4.74 2.46 -14.71
N GLY A 128 5.39 1.48 -15.33
CA GLY A 128 6.74 1.68 -15.86
C GLY A 128 7.21 0.60 -16.81
N ILE A 129 8.47 0.69 -17.24
CA ILE A 129 9.09 -0.29 -18.14
C ILE A 129 10.46 -0.72 -17.60
N ALA A 130 10.67 -2.03 -17.44
CA ALA A 130 11.96 -2.61 -17.09
C ALA A 130 12.16 -3.94 -17.84
N GLY A 131 12.35 -3.86 -19.15
CA GLY A 131 12.31 -5.02 -20.07
C GLY A 131 10.89 -5.54 -20.33
N VAL A 132 10.02 -5.46 -19.32
CA VAL A 132 8.57 -5.72 -19.41
C VAL A 132 7.79 -4.49 -18.94
N LYS A 133 6.53 -4.38 -19.37
CA LYS A 133 5.60 -3.37 -18.86
C LYS A 133 5.19 -3.73 -17.44
N LEU A 134 5.33 -2.77 -16.54
CA LEU A 134 4.90 -2.85 -15.15
C LEU A 134 3.62 -2.04 -14.96
N ASP A 135 2.70 -2.63 -14.21
CA ASP A 135 1.47 -2.01 -13.74
C ASP A 135 1.17 -2.55 -12.34
N ASN A 136 1.82 -1.96 -11.34
CA ASN A 136 1.88 -2.48 -9.99
C ASN A 136 1.00 -1.69 -9.04
N TYR A 137 0.03 -2.36 -8.43
CA TYR A 137 -0.81 -1.80 -7.37
C TYR A 137 -0.18 -2.19 -6.03
N LEU A 138 0.45 -1.22 -5.38
CA LEU A 138 1.49 -1.47 -4.39
C LEU A 138 0.92 -1.51 -2.97
N ILE A 139 0.63 -0.34 -2.41
CA ILE A 139 0.28 -0.18 -1.00
C ILE A 139 -0.81 0.88 -0.79
N ALA A 140 -1.59 0.71 0.28
CA ALA A 140 -2.50 1.71 0.82
C ALA A 140 -1.94 2.19 2.16
N ILE A 141 -1.90 3.50 2.38
CA ILE A 141 -1.29 4.11 3.57
C ILE A 141 -2.36 4.85 4.36
N ASP A 142 -2.57 4.49 5.62
CA ASP A 142 -3.46 5.23 6.52
C ASP A 142 -2.74 6.45 7.10
N THR A 143 -3.27 7.64 6.84
CA THR A 143 -2.72 8.91 7.35
C THR A 143 -2.85 9.05 8.86
N TYR A 144 -3.73 8.32 9.52
CA TYR A 144 -3.93 8.42 10.97
C TYR A 144 -2.99 7.45 11.69
N SER A 145 -3.21 6.14 11.53
CA SER A 145 -2.41 5.12 12.19
C SER A 145 -0.99 5.04 11.67
N LYS A 146 -0.71 5.49 10.44
CA LYS A 146 0.56 5.32 9.74
C LYS A 146 0.84 3.87 9.31
N TYR A 147 -0.14 2.98 9.40
CA TYR A 147 -0.02 1.63 8.86
C TYR A 147 -0.04 1.61 7.33
N ILE A 148 0.61 0.59 6.81
CA ILE A 148 0.67 0.27 5.40
C ILE A 148 -0.05 -1.06 5.18
N PHE A 149 -0.95 -1.10 4.22
CA PHE A 149 -1.75 -2.27 3.89
C PHE A 149 -1.56 -2.66 2.43
N ALA A 150 -1.61 -3.96 2.13
CA ALA A 150 -1.73 -4.45 0.76
C ALA A 150 -3.21 -4.40 0.35
N TYR A 151 -3.53 -3.63 -0.69
CA TYR A 151 -4.90 -3.51 -1.23
C TYR A 151 -5.13 -4.32 -2.50
N ALA A 152 -4.08 -4.99 -2.98
CA ALA A 152 -4.08 -5.71 -4.24
C ALA A 152 -3.40 -7.07 -4.10
N LYS A 153 -3.90 -8.06 -4.86
CA LYS A 153 -3.27 -9.36 -5.05
C LYS A 153 -2.64 -9.43 -6.42
N ILE A 154 -1.40 -9.93 -6.49
CA ILE A 154 -0.74 -10.23 -7.76
C ILE A 154 -1.41 -11.44 -8.42
N THR A 155 -1.79 -11.30 -9.69
CA THR A 155 -2.47 -12.35 -10.47
C THR A 155 -1.65 -12.85 -11.65
N LYS A 156 -0.67 -12.06 -12.13
CA LYS A 156 0.27 -12.47 -13.18
C LYS A 156 1.67 -11.93 -12.95
N TYR A 157 2.62 -12.65 -13.54
CA TYR A 157 4.03 -12.31 -13.57
C TYR A 157 4.54 -12.30 -15.00
N SER A 158 5.63 -11.59 -15.22
CA SER A 158 6.48 -11.74 -16.39
C SER A 158 7.92 -11.99 -15.93
N ASP A 159 8.60 -12.89 -16.62
CA ASP A 159 10.01 -13.19 -16.35
C ASP A 159 10.88 -12.21 -17.13
N ILE A 160 11.81 -11.57 -16.41
CA ILE A 160 12.93 -10.85 -17.01
C ILE A 160 14.24 -11.43 -16.49
N LEU A 161 14.87 -12.28 -17.29
CA LEU A 161 16.18 -12.86 -16.98
C LEU A 161 16.18 -13.57 -15.61
N GLY A 162 15.17 -14.41 -15.35
CA GLY A 162 15.00 -15.19 -14.13
C GLY A 162 14.42 -14.40 -12.95
N GLN A 163 14.17 -13.10 -13.09
CA GLN A 163 13.43 -12.30 -12.13
C GLN A 163 11.95 -12.29 -12.50
N LEU A 164 11.09 -12.76 -11.59
CA LEU A 164 9.65 -12.62 -11.76
C LEU A 164 9.20 -11.22 -11.32
N LEU A 165 8.65 -10.45 -12.25
CA LEU A 165 8.04 -9.16 -11.96
C LEU A 165 6.51 -9.25 -12.04
N PRO A 166 5.78 -8.76 -11.02
CA PRO A 166 4.33 -8.66 -11.09
C PRO A 166 3.87 -7.75 -12.24
N THR A 167 2.86 -8.18 -12.99
CA THR A 167 2.34 -7.39 -14.14
C THR A 167 0.82 -7.28 -14.18
N GLU A 168 0.09 -8.02 -13.34
CA GLU A 168 -1.35 -7.89 -13.19
C GLU A 168 -1.76 -8.04 -11.73
N PHE A 169 -2.74 -7.25 -11.33
CA PHE A 169 -3.26 -7.18 -9.97
C PHE A 169 -4.78 -7.14 -9.97
N LYS A 170 -5.38 -7.64 -8.89
CA LYS A 170 -6.81 -7.51 -8.61
C LYS A 170 -7.03 -7.07 -7.17
N ALA A 171 -8.17 -6.46 -6.88
CA ALA A 171 -8.52 -6.02 -5.52
C ALA A 171 -8.44 -7.18 -4.54
N ILE A 172 -7.81 -6.98 -3.38
CA ILE A 172 -7.65 -8.03 -2.37
C ILE A 172 -9.01 -8.53 -1.83
N GLU A 173 -10.03 -7.68 -1.89
CA GLU A 173 -11.42 -7.98 -1.54
C GLU A 173 -12.03 -9.15 -2.32
N HIS A 174 -11.47 -9.52 -3.48
CA HIS A 174 -11.91 -10.70 -4.24
C HIS A 174 -11.26 -12.00 -3.81
N TYR A 175 -10.42 -11.96 -2.78
CA TYR A 175 -9.60 -13.09 -2.34
C TYR A 175 -9.73 -13.35 -0.84
N HIS A 176 -9.30 -14.55 -0.45
CA HIS A 176 -9.28 -15.06 0.92
C HIS A 176 -10.66 -15.04 1.59
N LEU A 177 -10.94 -14.06 2.44
CA LEU A 177 -12.16 -13.99 3.26
C LEU A 177 -13.16 -12.90 2.79
N GLY A 178 -12.84 -12.20 1.68
CA GLY A 178 -13.69 -11.12 1.16
C GLY A 178 -13.68 -9.85 2.01
N TYR A 179 -12.76 -9.76 2.96
CA TYR A 179 -12.55 -8.59 3.81
C TYR A 179 -11.97 -7.41 3.03
N LYS A 180 -12.15 -6.21 3.58
CA LYS A 180 -11.56 -4.99 3.07
C LYS A 180 -10.06 -5.01 3.32
N PHE A 181 -9.27 -4.37 2.46
CA PHE A 181 -7.80 -4.39 2.60
C PHE A 181 -7.31 -3.98 3.99
N TYR A 182 -7.99 -3.01 4.62
CA TYR A 182 -7.61 -2.50 5.94
C TYR A 182 -8.02 -3.44 7.08
N GLU A 183 -8.91 -4.42 6.85
CA GLU A 183 -9.32 -5.41 7.85
C GLU A 183 -8.28 -6.55 7.98
N TYR A 184 -7.45 -6.73 6.96
CA TYR A 184 -6.27 -7.59 7.05
C TYR A 184 -5.14 -6.91 7.81
N ASP A 185 -4.23 -7.72 8.35
CA ASP A 185 -3.07 -7.25 9.08
C ASP A 185 -2.19 -6.33 8.22
N PRO A 186 -1.72 -5.20 8.79
CA PRO A 186 -0.85 -4.28 8.07
C PRO A 186 0.46 -4.98 7.68
N ILE A 187 0.99 -4.64 6.52
CA ILE A 187 2.27 -5.17 6.01
C ILE A 187 3.48 -4.35 6.47
N GLY A 188 3.23 -3.20 7.10
CA GLY A 188 4.26 -2.30 7.59
C GLY A 188 3.68 -1.03 8.20
N PHE A 189 4.55 -0.07 8.47
CA PHE A 189 4.20 1.24 9.02
C PHE A 189 5.20 2.32 8.57
N ILE A 190 4.84 3.58 8.83
CA ILE A 190 5.73 4.73 8.67
C ILE A 190 6.21 5.18 10.04
N ASP A 191 7.52 5.24 10.25
CA ASP A 191 8.11 5.69 11.51
C ASP A 191 8.03 7.23 11.68
N ALA A 192 8.43 7.73 12.85
CA ALA A 192 8.40 9.18 13.13
C ALA A 192 9.35 10.00 12.21
N ASN A 193 10.35 9.35 11.63
CA ASN A 193 11.32 9.91 10.69
C ASN A 193 10.86 9.78 9.22
N LYS A 194 9.63 9.29 8.98
CA LYS A 194 9.03 9.10 7.67
C LYS A 194 9.73 8.03 6.83
N ASN A 195 10.38 7.07 7.49
CA ASN A 195 10.84 5.86 6.84
C ASN A 195 9.69 4.86 6.72
N ILE A 196 9.63 4.17 5.58
CA ILE A 196 8.72 3.05 5.37
C ILE A 196 9.38 1.79 5.92
N ILE A 197 8.75 1.17 6.92
CA ILE A 197 9.20 -0.07 7.54
C ILE A 197 8.20 -1.17 7.17
N LEU A 198 8.64 -2.13 6.37
CA LEU A 198 7.85 -3.33 6.09
C LEU A 198 8.15 -4.38 7.15
N TYR A 199 7.13 -5.10 7.60
CA TYR A 199 7.31 -6.17 8.57
C TYR A 199 8.01 -7.37 7.92
N GLN A 200 8.92 -8.00 8.65
CA GLN A 200 9.68 -9.16 8.19
C GLN A 200 8.76 -10.29 7.73
N VAL A 201 7.65 -10.50 8.44
CA VAL A 201 6.65 -11.50 8.09
C VAL A 201 6.06 -11.31 6.68
N TYR A 202 5.87 -10.06 6.24
CA TYR A 202 5.43 -9.75 4.90
C TYR A 202 6.53 -10.05 3.87
N GLU A 203 7.75 -9.63 4.15
CA GLU A 203 8.90 -9.88 3.27
C GLU A 203 9.14 -11.38 3.07
N ASP A 204 9.02 -12.16 4.15
CA ASP A 204 9.18 -13.62 4.16
C ASP A 204 8.07 -14.29 3.33
N ASP A 205 6.80 -13.93 3.56
CA ASP A 205 5.67 -14.52 2.82
C ASP A 205 5.74 -14.21 1.31
N MET A 206 6.11 -12.98 0.95
CA MET A 206 6.29 -12.55 -0.44
C MET A 206 7.48 -13.26 -1.11
N THR A 207 8.60 -13.41 -0.39
CA THR A 207 9.79 -14.09 -0.90
C THR A 207 9.53 -15.59 -1.07
N ALA A 208 8.81 -16.22 -0.14
CA ALA A 208 8.47 -17.63 -0.21
C ALA A 208 7.51 -17.94 -1.36
N ASN A 209 6.42 -17.17 -1.51
CA ASN A 209 5.48 -17.35 -2.61
C ASN A 209 4.57 -16.14 -2.86
N SER A 210 5.12 -15.08 -3.46
CA SER A 210 4.36 -13.90 -3.87
C SER A 210 3.12 -14.17 -4.74
N SER A 211 3.09 -15.25 -5.54
CA SER A 211 1.89 -15.58 -6.34
C SER A 211 0.70 -16.01 -5.48
N LYS A 212 0.99 -16.68 -4.35
CA LYS A 212 -0.02 -17.11 -3.39
C LYS A 212 -0.27 -16.09 -2.30
N TYR A 213 0.64 -15.12 -2.12
CA TYR A 213 0.53 -14.10 -1.10
C TYR A 213 -0.87 -13.46 -1.07
N VAL A 214 -1.40 -13.40 0.15
CA VAL A 214 -2.51 -12.59 0.60
C VAL A 214 -2.12 -12.07 1.99
N PRO A 215 -2.52 -10.85 2.36
CA PRO A 215 -2.30 -10.34 3.71
C PRO A 215 -2.86 -11.30 4.77
N ARG A 216 -2.15 -11.41 5.89
CA ARG A 216 -2.60 -12.24 7.02
C ARG A 216 -3.83 -11.63 7.67
N TYR A 217 -4.60 -12.46 8.35
CA TYR A 217 -5.72 -12.05 9.17
C TYR A 217 -5.65 -12.81 10.48
N THR A 218 -5.38 -12.09 11.58
CA THR A 218 -5.21 -12.69 12.91
C THR A 218 -6.44 -12.59 13.81
N GLY A 219 -7.59 -12.14 13.30
CA GLY A 219 -8.88 -12.18 14.01
C GLY A 219 -9.35 -10.86 14.58
N ILE A 220 -10.15 -10.90 15.66
CA ILE A 220 -10.45 -9.75 16.52
C ILE A 220 -9.99 -10.08 17.94
N GLY A 221 -8.81 -9.61 18.31
CA GLY A 221 -8.20 -9.98 19.58
C GLY A 221 -6.70 -9.91 19.51
N GLY A 222 -6.14 -8.99 20.28
CA GLY A 222 -4.72 -8.65 20.24
C GLY A 222 -4.55 -7.14 20.24
N LYS A 223 -3.39 -6.66 20.71
CA LYS A 223 -3.03 -5.26 20.54
C LYS A 223 -2.79 -5.02 19.05
N ALA A 224 -3.22 -3.85 18.56
CA ALA A 224 -2.83 -3.39 17.24
C ALA A 224 -1.29 -3.45 17.10
N ALA A 225 -0.82 -3.68 15.87
CA ALA A 225 0.61 -3.85 15.59
C ALA A 225 1.51 -2.81 16.26
N GLU A 226 2.42 -3.22 17.14
CA GLU A 226 3.36 -2.25 17.69
C GLU A 226 4.28 -1.73 16.58
N GLN A 227 4.33 -0.42 16.42
CA GLN A 227 5.12 0.23 15.37
C GLN A 227 6.51 0.58 15.90
N ILE A 228 7.28 -0.45 16.25
CA ILE A 228 8.60 -0.32 16.87
C ILE A 228 9.68 -0.62 15.83
N ASP A 229 9.65 -1.82 15.24
CA ASP A 229 10.62 -2.26 14.24
C ASP A 229 10.00 -3.28 13.28
N LYS A 230 10.80 -3.81 12.36
CA LYS A 230 10.31 -4.75 11.35
C LYS A 230 9.93 -6.15 11.91
N THR A 231 10.34 -6.50 13.12
CA THR A 231 10.14 -7.83 13.72
C THR A 231 8.82 -7.94 14.47
N THR A 232 8.19 -6.83 14.79
CA THR A 232 6.85 -6.82 15.41
C THR A 232 5.83 -7.41 14.46
N THR A 233 5.02 -8.34 14.96
CA THR A 233 3.89 -8.89 14.22
C THR A 233 2.64 -8.09 14.54
N GLY A 234 1.93 -7.73 13.48
CA GLY A 234 0.86 -6.78 13.57
C GLY A 234 -0.53 -7.36 13.46
N HIS A 235 -1.43 -6.91 14.33
CA HIS A 235 -2.87 -7.07 14.17
C HIS A 235 -3.46 -5.81 13.55
N SER A 236 -4.40 -5.96 12.61
CA SER A 236 -5.16 -4.81 12.13
C SER A 236 -6.05 -4.23 13.23
N PRO A 237 -6.00 -2.91 13.50
CA PRO A 237 -6.95 -2.28 14.40
C PRO A 237 -8.37 -2.22 13.83
N TYR A 238 -8.55 -2.52 12.54
CA TYR A 238 -9.84 -2.49 11.84
C TYR A 238 -10.43 -3.87 11.62
N ALA A 239 -9.76 -4.92 12.09
CA ALA A 239 -10.27 -6.26 11.96
C ALA A 239 -11.68 -6.38 12.58
N ARG A 240 -12.53 -7.20 11.95
CA ARG A 240 -13.92 -7.40 12.37
C ARG A 240 -14.17 -8.88 12.57
N GLU A 241 -15.10 -9.25 13.44
CA GLU A 241 -15.49 -10.64 13.59
C GLU A 241 -15.77 -11.26 12.23
N ALA A 242 -15.24 -12.47 12.02
CA ALA A 242 -15.58 -13.23 10.83
C ALA A 242 -17.10 -13.40 10.82
N ALA A 243 -17.74 -12.95 9.74
CA ALA A 243 -19.16 -13.22 9.54
C ALA A 243 -19.34 -14.75 9.67
N LYS A 244 -20.13 -15.19 10.66
CA LYS A 244 -20.48 -16.60 10.80
C LYS A 244 -21.09 -17.03 9.47
N GLN A 245 -20.42 -17.97 8.80
CA GLN A 245 -20.94 -18.61 7.58
C GLN A 245 -22.20 -19.41 7.90
#